data_AF-A0A7R9W9Z0-F1
#
_entry.id   AF-A0A7R9W9Z0-F1
#
_cell.length_a   1.000
_cell.length_b   1.000
_cell.length_c   1.000
_cell.angle_alpha   90.00
_cell.angle_beta   90.00
_cell.angle_gamma   90.00
#
_symmetry.space_group_name_H-M   'P 1'
#
loop_
_entity.id
_entity.type
_entity.pdbx_description
1 polymer ?
#
loop_
_entity_poly.entity_id
_entity_poly.type
_entity_poly.pdbx_seq_one_letter_code
_entity_poly.pdbx_strand_id
1 'polypeptide(L)'
;SSLFIRRDIYGDEDPSQAGAFYSILTNLGEACAAEEDLESAEGYYQDALRYIAQDSREVGTLLAVLGNLATERGRYESARDYFSQALDAAKRFNASPNTGSAAAPLVDMSDMLFRLGN
;
A
#
# COMPACT_ATOMS: atom_id res chain seq x y z
N SER A 1 -15.89 -14.41 -6.43
CA SER A 1 -16.56 -13.89 -5.22
C SER A 1 -15.95 -12.61 -4.64
N SER A 2 -15.12 -11.85 -5.40
CA SER A 2 -14.48 -10.60 -4.94
C SER A 2 -15.45 -9.41 -4.79
N LEU A 3 -16.62 -9.45 -5.45
CA LEU A 3 -17.61 -8.36 -5.43
C LEU A 3 -18.37 -8.17 -4.11
N PHE A 4 -18.36 -9.16 -3.21
CA PHE A 4 -19.16 -9.08 -1.97
C PHE A 4 -18.49 -8.23 -0.88
N ILE A 5 -17.15 -8.26 -0.77
CA ILE A 5 -16.43 -7.43 0.22
C ILE A 5 -16.55 -5.94 -0.14
N ARG A 6 -16.60 -5.63 -1.45
CA ARG A 6 -16.79 -4.25 -1.93
C ARG A 6 -18.19 -3.68 -1.64
N ARG A 7 -19.16 -4.49 -1.20
CA ARG A 7 -20.53 -4.00 -0.93
C ARG A 7 -20.75 -3.61 0.54
N ASP A 8 -19.99 -4.21 1.45
CA ASP A 8 -20.16 -3.96 2.90
C ASP A 8 -19.38 -2.73 3.36
N ILE A 9 -18.24 -2.43 2.71
CA ILE A 9 -17.43 -1.23 3.01
C ILE A 9 -17.96 0.02 2.28
N TYR A 10 -18.53 -0.15 1.08
CA TYR A 10 -18.97 0.94 0.20
C TYR A 10 -20.49 1.03 0.13
N GLY A 11 -21.16 1.30 1.26
CA GLY A 11 -22.60 1.52 1.26
C GLY A 11 -23.00 2.49 0.13
N ASP A 12 -23.67 1.98 -0.90
CA ASP A 12 -24.14 2.67 -2.12
C ASP A 12 -23.14 3.57 -2.92
N GLU A 13 -21.86 3.65 -2.55
CA GLU A 13 -20.91 4.56 -3.22
C GLU A 13 -20.27 3.94 -4.47
N ASP A 14 -20.36 4.68 -5.57
CA ASP A 14 -19.89 4.30 -6.90
C ASP A 14 -18.36 3.98 -6.88
N PRO A 15 -17.91 2.84 -7.41
CA PRO A 15 -16.47 2.50 -7.49
C PRO A 15 -15.59 3.54 -8.18
N SER A 16 -16.16 4.42 -9.01
CA SER A 16 -15.44 5.56 -9.58
C SER A 16 -15.02 6.59 -8.51
N GLN A 17 -15.83 6.76 -7.46
CA GLN A 17 -15.51 7.64 -6.34
C GLN A 17 -14.38 7.07 -5.49
N ALA A 18 -14.38 5.75 -5.23
CA ALA A 18 -13.30 5.07 -4.51
C ALA A 18 -11.93 5.28 -5.18
N GLY A 19 -11.87 5.15 -6.51
CA GLY A 19 -10.65 5.43 -7.26
C GLY A 19 -10.21 6.89 -7.17
N ALA A 20 -11.15 7.84 -7.22
CA ALA A 20 -10.85 9.26 -7.07
C ALA A 20 -10.34 9.59 -5.65
N PHE A 21 -10.97 9.05 -4.59
CA PHE A 21 -10.51 9.22 -3.21
C PHE A 21 -9.12 8.64 -3.01
N TYR A 22 -8.85 7.44 -3.53
CA TYR A 22 -7.51 6.86 -3.52
C TYR A 22 -6.47 7.82 -4.11
N SER A 23 -6.69 8.30 -5.35
CA SER A 23 -5.74 9.19 -6.02
C SER A 23 -5.54 10.51 -5.29
N ILE A 24 -6.61 11.09 -4.72
CA ILE A 24 -6.50 12.33 -3.94
C ILE A 24 -5.68 12.09 -2.68
N LEU A 25 -5.96 11.02 -1.94
CA LEU A 25 -5.26 10.69 -0.70
C LEU A 25 -3.79 10.34 -0.94
N THR A 26 -3.47 9.61 -2.01
CA THR A 26 -2.06 9.34 -2.36
C THR A 26 -1.32 10.63 -2.70
N ASN A 27 -1.94 11.54 -3.47
CA ASN A 27 -1.30 12.81 -3.81
C ASN A 27 -1.10 13.71 -2.58
N LEU A 28 -2.05 13.70 -1.64
CA LEU A 28 -1.89 14.40 -0.36
C LEU A 28 -0.78 13.78 0.49
N GLY A 29 -0.69 12.45 0.53
CA GLY A 29 0.40 11.76 1.19
C GLY A 29 1.77 12.10 0.60
N GLU A 30 1.88 12.16 -0.73
CA GLU A 30 3.10 12.55 -1.44
C GLU A 30 3.49 14.01 -1.15
N ALA A 31 2.51 14.92 -1.15
CA ALA A 31 2.72 16.32 -0.82
C ALA A 31 3.22 16.50 0.63
N CYS A 32 2.58 15.83 1.60
CA CYS A 32 3.03 15.86 3.00
C CYS A 32 4.42 15.26 3.19
N ALA A 33 4.74 14.16 2.49
CA ALA A 33 6.07 13.56 2.55
C ALA A 33 7.14 14.51 2.00
N ALA A 34 6.83 15.25 0.93
CA ALA A 34 7.72 16.27 0.37
C ALA A 34 7.94 17.46 1.31
N GLU A 35 6.98 17.76 2.20
CA GLU A 35 7.10 18.78 3.25
C GLU A 35 7.75 18.25 4.54
N GLU A 36 8.28 17.02 4.54
CA GLU A 36 8.79 16.31 5.73
C GLU A 36 7.73 16.09 6.84
N ASP A 37 6.45 16.31 6.54
CA ASP A 37 5.33 15.92 7.41
C ASP A 37 5.00 14.43 7.22
N LEU A 38 5.93 13.62 7.73
CA LEU A 38 5.87 12.16 7.64
C LEU A 38 4.76 11.55 8.52
N GLU A 39 4.09 12.32 9.39
CA GLU A 39 2.97 11.85 10.18
C GLU A 39 1.65 12.00 9.42
N SER A 40 1.41 13.17 8.84
CA SER A 40 0.26 13.38 7.96
C SER A 40 0.34 12.49 6.72
N ALA A 41 1.53 12.32 6.14
CA ALA A 41 1.73 11.42 5.00
C ALA A 41 1.33 9.97 5.32
N GLU A 42 1.70 9.46 6.51
CA GLU A 42 1.32 8.11 6.95
C GLU A 42 -0.20 7.98 7.04
N GLY A 43 -0.87 8.96 7.64
CA GLY A 43 -2.33 8.97 7.78
C GLY A 43 -3.04 8.93 6.43
N TYR A 44 -2.63 9.78 5.48
CA TYR A 44 -3.25 9.82 4.15
C TYR A 44 -3.05 8.53 3.37
N TYR A 45 -1.87 7.90 3.45
CA TYR A 45 -1.64 6.61 2.81
C TYR A 45 -2.43 5.48 3.49
N GLN A 46 -2.58 5.48 4.82
CA GLN A 46 -3.43 4.51 5.51
C GLN A 46 -4.91 4.66 5.15
N ASP A 47 -5.38 5.89 4.97
CA ASP A 47 -6.75 6.14 4.52
C ASP A 47 -6.94 5.71 3.05
N ALA A 48 -5.95 5.95 2.18
CA ALA A 48 -5.97 5.47 0.79
C ALA A 48 -6.09 3.94 0.68
N LEU A 49 -5.47 3.18 1.60
CA LEU A 49 -5.60 1.71 1.65
C LEU A 49 -7.05 1.23 1.84
N ARG A 50 -7.93 2.05 2.42
CA ARG A 50 -9.34 1.70 2.63
C ARG A 50 -10.16 1.77 1.34
N TYR A 51 -9.70 2.54 0.35
CA TYR A 51 -10.41 2.79 -0.91
C TYR A 51 -9.94 1.89 -2.07
N ILE A 52 -9.00 0.97 -1.82
CA ILE A 52 -8.49 0.05 -2.84
C ILE A 52 -8.83 -1.40 -2.52
N ALA A 53 -8.97 -2.20 -3.59
CA ALA A 53 -9.23 -3.62 -3.45
C ALA A 53 -7.97 -4.34 -2.93
N GLN A 54 -8.15 -5.23 -1.95
CA GLN A 54 -7.05 -5.95 -1.30
C GLN A 54 -6.19 -6.80 -2.27
N ASP A 55 -6.77 -7.25 -3.39
CA ASP A 55 -6.09 -8.03 -4.41
C ASP A 55 -5.55 -7.17 -5.57
N SER A 56 -5.24 -5.90 -5.31
CA SER A 56 -4.74 -4.97 -6.31
C SER A 56 -3.23 -4.72 -6.16
N ARG A 57 -2.56 -4.32 -7.25
CA ARG A 57 -1.13 -4.03 -7.25
C ARG A 57 -0.83 -2.80 -6.38
N GLU A 58 -1.77 -1.86 -6.35
CA GLU A 58 -1.71 -0.59 -5.63
C GLU A 58 -1.52 -0.80 -4.12
N VAL A 59 -2.13 -1.84 -3.53
CA VAL A 59 -1.94 -2.20 -2.12
C VAL A 59 -0.49 -2.47 -1.80
N GLY A 60 0.19 -3.29 -2.61
CA GLY A 60 1.60 -3.59 -2.43
C GLY A 60 2.47 -2.34 -2.54
N THR A 61 2.21 -1.47 -3.51
CA THR A 61 2.95 -0.21 -3.67
C THR A 61 2.77 0.71 -2.48
N LEU A 62 1.54 0.90 -2.01
CA LEU A 62 1.24 1.82 -0.91
C LEU A 62 1.82 1.36 0.43
N LEU A 63 1.77 0.05 0.69
CA LEU A 63 2.45 -0.55 1.85
C LEU A 63 3.98 -0.40 1.78
N ALA A 64 4.58 -0.47 0.59
CA ALA A 64 6.02 -0.20 0.43
C ALA A 64 6.37 1.25 0.80
N VAL A 65 5.54 2.20 0.38
CA VAL A 65 5.72 3.63 0.71
C VAL A 65 5.62 3.85 2.22
N LEU A 66 4.64 3.23 2.89
CA LEU A 66 4.52 3.25 4.35
C LEU A 66 5.75 2.64 5.04
N GLY A 67 6.31 1.55 4.49
CA GLY A 67 7.55 0.94 4.98
C GLY A 67 8.76 1.88 4.87
N ASN A 68 8.90 2.59 3.76
CA ASN A 68 9.94 3.61 3.58
C ASN A 68 9.78 4.76 4.58
N LEU A 69 8.55 5.28 4.72
CA LEU A 69 8.23 6.37 5.64
C LEU A 69 8.50 5.99 7.10
N ALA A 70 8.18 4.75 7.48
CA ALA A 70 8.52 4.21 8.79
C ALA A 70 10.04 4.08 8.99
N THR A 71 10.78 3.70 7.95
CA THR A 71 12.26 3.63 7.98
C THR A 71 12.87 5.01 8.18
N GLU A 72 12.38 6.03 7.47
CA GLU A 72 12.81 7.43 7.61
C GLU A 72 12.56 7.98 9.02
N ARG A 73 11.45 7.55 9.65
CA ARG A 73 11.13 7.89 11.05
C ARG A 73 11.85 7.02 12.08
N GLY A 74 12.77 6.13 11.68
CA GLY A 74 13.48 5.22 12.57
C GLY A 74 12.60 4.14 13.22
N ARG A 75 11.37 3.94 12.73
CA ARG A 75 10.41 2.93 13.19
C ARG A 75 10.61 1.62 12.42
N TYR A 76 11.78 1.01 12.60
CA TYR A 76 12.22 -0.15 11.83
C TYR A 76 11.32 -1.40 11.99
N GLU A 77 10.73 -1.59 13.18
CA GLU A 77 9.81 -2.71 13.41
C GLU A 77 8.52 -2.55 12.59
N SER A 78 7.93 -1.35 12.59
CA SER A 78 6.78 -1.02 11.74
C SER A 78 7.12 -1.08 10.25
N ALA A 79 8.31 -0.59 9.86
CA ALA A 79 8.78 -0.67 8.48
C ALA A 79 8.85 -2.12 8.00
N ARG A 80 9.39 -3.01 8.83
CA ARG A 80 9.47 -4.45 8.53
C ARG A 80 8.08 -5.07 8.36
N ASP A 81 7.13 -4.71 9.21
CA ASP A 81 5.76 -5.20 9.09
C ASP A 81 5.13 -4.72 7.77
N TYR A 82 5.23 -3.44 7.45
CA TYR A 82 4.72 -2.88 6.19
C TYR A 82 5.34 -3.53 4.96
N PHE A 83 6.66 -3.71 4.90
CA PHE A 83 7.30 -4.41 3.79
C PHE A 83 6.90 -5.88 3.69
N SER A 84 6.64 -6.54 4.82
CA SER A 84 6.19 -7.94 4.85
C SER A 84 4.77 -8.06 4.30
N GLN A 85 3.88 -7.16 4.70
CA GLN A 85 2.52 -7.08 4.16
C GLN A 85 2.54 -6.74 2.66
N ALA A 86 3.42 -5.82 2.24
CA ALA A 86 3.55 -5.43 0.84
C ALA A 86 4.01 -6.60 -0.05
N LEU A 87 4.97 -7.40 0.45
CA LEU A 87 5.46 -8.61 -0.22
C LEU A 87 4.33 -9.65 -0.35
N ASP A 88 3.54 -9.84 0.70
CA ASP A 88 2.42 -10.78 0.68
C ASP A 88 1.31 -10.34 -0.28
N ALA A 89 0.96 -9.05 -0.28
CA ALA A 89 0.00 -8.48 -1.22
C ALA A 89 0.46 -8.65 -2.69
N ALA A 90 1.73 -8.37 -2.97
CA ALA A 90 2.29 -8.55 -4.31
C ALA A 90 2.36 -10.03 -4.73
N LYS A 91 2.61 -10.97 -3.79
CA LYS A 91 2.53 -12.42 -4.06
C LYS A 91 1.10 -12.86 -4.38
N ARG A 92 0.11 -12.39 -3.60
CA ARG A 92 -1.31 -12.68 -3.84
C ARG A 92 -1.77 -12.16 -5.18
N PHE A 93 -1.39 -10.93 -5.53
CA PHE A 93 -1.64 -10.36 -6.85
C PHE A 93 -1.05 -11.25 -7.94
N ASN A 94 0.24 -11.60 -7.87
CA ASN A 94 0.93 -12.39 -8.89
C ASN A 94 0.47 -13.87 -8.98
N ALA A 95 -0.10 -14.42 -7.90
CA ALA A 95 -0.69 -15.76 -7.89
C ALA A 95 -2.06 -15.81 -8.60
N SER A 96 -2.64 -14.64 -8.92
CA SER A 96 -3.88 -14.57 -9.69
C SER A 96 -3.62 -14.98 -11.14
N PRO A 97 -4.42 -15.90 -11.72
CA PRO A 97 -4.19 -16.42 -13.07
C PRO A 97 -4.34 -15.38 -14.20
N ASN A 98 -4.71 -14.13 -13.87
CA ASN A 98 -4.95 -13.04 -14.82
C ASN A 98 -3.90 -11.91 -14.78
N THR A 99 -2.85 -12.00 -13.97
CA THR A 99 -1.89 -10.90 -13.77
C THR A 99 -0.51 -11.21 -14.36
N GLY A 100 0.05 -10.25 -15.11
CA GLY A 100 1.43 -10.29 -15.58
C GLY A 100 2.45 -10.08 -14.46
N SER A 101 3.62 -10.72 -14.58
CA SER A 101 4.69 -10.75 -13.59
C SER A 101 5.01 -9.39 -12.95
N ALA A 102 4.77 -9.27 -11.65
CA ALA A 102 5.19 -8.13 -10.82
C ALA A 102 6.42 -8.48 -9.97
N ALA A 103 7.45 -9.06 -10.59
CA ALA A 103 8.64 -9.53 -9.87
C ALA A 103 9.52 -8.41 -9.29
N ALA A 104 9.58 -7.24 -9.93
CA ALA A 104 10.47 -6.15 -9.50
C ALA A 104 10.13 -5.58 -8.09
N PRO A 105 8.86 -5.22 -7.78
CA PRO A 105 8.49 -4.76 -6.44
C PRO A 105 8.80 -5.78 -5.33
N LEU A 106 8.67 -7.07 -5.63
CA LEU A 106 8.94 -8.16 -4.67
C LEU A 106 10.43 -8.23 -4.30
N VAL A 107 11.34 -7.98 -5.26
CA VAL A 107 12.79 -8.00 -5.02
C VAL A 107 13.19 -6.83 -4.14
N ASP A 108 12.70 -5.62 -4.44
CA ASP A 108 13.04 -4.41 -3.68
C ASP A 108 12.56 -4.52 -2.22
N MET A 109 11.33 -5.02 -2.00
CA MET A 109 10.81 -5.27 -0.66
C MET A 109 11.62 -6.33 0.10
N SER A 110 12.05 -7.39 -0.60
CA SER A 110 12.86 -8.46 0.00
C SER A 110 14.23 -7.94 0.44
N ASP A 111 14.86 -7.07 -0.35
CA ASP A 111 16.12 -6.42 0.00
C ASP A 111 15.96 -5.50 1.22
N MET A 112 14.91 -4.67 1.24
CA MET A 112 14.63 -3.79 2.39
C MET A 112 14.37 -4.60 3.67
N LEU A 113 13.61 -5.69 3.59
CA LEU A 113 13.38 -6.60 4.72
C LEU A 113 14.69 -7.23 5.22
N PHE A 114 15.59 -7.62 4.32
CA PHE A 114 16.88 -8.18 4.68
C PHE A 114 17.77 -7.14 5.38
N ARG A 115 17.78 -5.90 4.88
CA ARG A 115 18.51 -4.77 5.48
C ARG A 115 18.01 -4.39 6.87
N LEU A 116 16.73 -4.60 7.16
CA LEU A 116 16.14 -4.34 8.47
C LEU A 116 16.26 -5.53 9.45
N GLY A 117 16.65 -6.71 8.97
CA GLY A 117 16.75 -7.93 9.76
C GLY A 117 18.14 -8.25 10.31
N ASN A 118 19.14 -7.43 9.98
CA ASN A 118 20.56 -7.65 10.28
C ASN A 118 21.15 -6.43 11.01
#